data_AF-A0AAE6XS80-F1
#
_entry.id   AF-A0AAE6XS80-F1
#
_cell.length_a   1.000
_cell.length_b   1.000
_cell.length_c   1.000
_cell.angle_alpha   90.00
_cell.angle_beta   90.00
_cell.angle_gamma   90.00
#
_symmetry.space_group_name_H-M   'P 1'
#
loop_
_entity.id
_entity.type
_entity.pdbx_description
1 polymer ?
#
loop_
_entity_poly.entity_id
_entity_poly.type
_entity_poly.pdbx_seq_one_letter_code
_entity_poly.pdbx_strand_id
1 'polypeptide(L)'
;MRPPVPLWGALLLAALSGPVLDAAFPDRGIWPLAFPGIALVLVALRGRRAGPAFLVGLVAGLAFYLTHIEWASLYLGPVPWIALSSLESLFVATGAVTIATATRWIPRAFPTVAGRVVLLPVAVAGLWTAREAISAVWPYGGFAWGRVSLSQSEGPFAHLVTWLGLSGLSFVLVLLVALLLELAAEERVRASSRALVAGIAVALVLVVPAFPVATTGTTRIAAVQGNAKAGYFDGARYGDILRAHLAATAEIPADSGIDMVVWPENAADADPLRDPGSAAALDRVVARLGAPLVVGTVTERDGRYYNESLVWTGGGATDHYDKKHPVPFGEYVPDRAFWEPFAPDLIGLIQREYTPGTTDQVMDVAGITAGIAICFDIVDDQLTTDMVREGADVILAQTNNADFGRTDESVQQLAVARMRALETGRSVVNISTVGTSAVVGPDGRDLDRLPWYTAGSMVVDVPTADVVTPAILVGRDIEWLVSGLGLGALAVAGIALGRRGRRAAR
;
A
#
# COMPACT_ATOMS: atom_id res chain seq x y z
N MET A 1 7.00 11.88 34.84
CA MET A 1 7.48 12.55 33.64
C MET A 1 6.50 13.62 33.25
N ARG A 2 6.93 14.88 33.31
CA ARG A 2 6.21 16.01 32.73
C ARG A 2 6.47 16.00 31.21
N PRO A 3 5.52 16.40 30.36
CA PRO A 3 5.78 16.56 28.93
C PRO A 3 6.96 17.51 28.70
N PRO A 4 7.86 17.21 27.75
CA PRO A 4 9.04 18.05 27.49
C PRO A 4 8.67 19.38 26.81
N VAL A 5 7.54 19.42 26.11
CA VAL A 5 7.00 20.61 25.43
C VAL A 5 5.62 20.98 26.01
N PRO A 6 5.20 22.25 26.00
CA PRO A 6 3.82 22.63 26.32
C PRO A 6 2.85 22.11 25.24
N LEU A 7 1.54 22.08 25.53
CA LEU A 7 0.56 21.50 24.61
C LEU A 7 0.54 22.21 23.25
N TRP A 8 0.52 23.54 23.22
CA TRP A 8 0.57 24.31 21.97
C TRP A 8 1.80 23.96 21.12
N GLY A 9 2.97 23.77 21.75
CA GLY A 9 4.19 23.36 21.06
C GLY A 9 4.09 21.93 20.49
N ALA A 10 3.47 21.01 21.23
CA ALA A 10 3.20 19.66 20.72
C ALA A 10 2.23 19.66 19.54
N LEU A 11 1.23 20.56 19.52
CA LEU A 11 0.32 20.70 18.38
C LEU A 11 1.04 21.25 17.14
N LEU A 12 1.99 22.17 17.31
CA LEU A 12 2.84 22.63 16.21
C LEU A 12 3.73 21.51 15.65
N LEU A 13 4.37 20.72 16.53
CA LEU A 13 5.16 19.56 16.11
C LEU A 13 4.30 18.52 15.38
N ALA A 14 3.08 18.27 15.87
CA ALA A 14 2.11 17.39 15.23
C ALA A 14 1.71 17.90 13.84
N ALA A 15 1.35 19.18 13.72
CA ALA A 15 0.99 19.78 12.44
C ALA A 15 2.15 19.75 11.44
N LEU A 16 3.39 19.98 11.90
CA LEU A 16 4.59 19.90 11.07
C LEU A 16 4.91 18.46 10.64
N SER A 17 4.61 17.47 11.49
CA SER A 17 4.97 16.08 11.21
C SER A 17 4.31 15.51 9.96
N GLY A 18 3.09 15.96 9.63
CA GLY A 18 2.35 15.48 8.46
C GLY A 18 3.07 15.78 7.14
N PRO A 19 3.27 17.04 6.76
CA PRO A 19 3.98 17.39 5.53
C PRO A 19 5.43 16.89 5.49
N VAL A 20 6.12 16.82 6.64
CA VAL A 20 7.48 16.26 6.70
C VAL A 20 7.47 14.76 6.39
N LEU A 21 6.51 14.01 6.96
CA LEU A 21 6.38 12.59 6.69
C LEU A 21 5.93 12.34 5.25
N ASP A 22 4.96 13.10 4.74
CA ASP A 22 4.49 13.04 3.35
C ASP A 22 5.61 13.29 2.33
N ALA A 23 6.52 14.23 2.59
CA ALA A 23 7.66 14.48 1.71
C ALA A 23 8.63 13.27 1.58
N ALA A 24 8.52 12.26 2.45
CA ALA A 24 9.24 11.00 2.32
C ALA A 24 8.54 9.99 1.41
N PHE A 25 7.25 10.18 1.12
CA PHE A 25 6.48 9.32 0.22
C PHE A 25 6.80 9.63 -1.26
N PRO A 26 6.43 8.71 -2.17
CA PRO A 26 6.56 8.89 -3.62
C PRO A 26 5.86 10.16 -4.12
N ASP A 27 6.39 10.74 -5.21
CA ASP A 27 6.31 12.14 -5.68
C ASP A 27 7.59 12.91 -5.33
N ARG A 28 7.77 13.31 -4.07
CA ARG A 28 9.02 13.97 -3.62
C ARG A 28 10.14 12.97 -3.34
N GLY A 29 9.81 11.80 -2.80
CA GLY A 29 10.76 10.68 -2.61
C GLY A 29 11.93 10.98 -1.66
N ILE A 30 11.82 11.97 -0.77
CA ILE A 30 12.91 12.34 0.16
C ILE A 30 12.87 11.40 1.37
N TRP A 31 13.17 10.12 1.15
CA TRP A 31 13.05 9.05 2.14
C TRP A 31 13.63 9.35 3.54
N PRO A 32 14.72 10.14 3.71
CA PRO A 32 15.23 10.44 5.05
C PRO A 32 14.26 11.26 5.90
N LEU A 33 13.27 11.94 5.31
CA LEU A 33 12.28 12.74 6.03
C LEU A 33 11.27 11.89 6.81
N ALA A 34 11.18 10.59 6.54
CA ALA A 34 10.37 9.68 7.34
C ALA A 34 10.81 9.67 8.81
N PHE A 35 12.13 9.66 9.07
CA PHE A 35 12.70 9.63 10.42
C PHE A 35 12.37 10.87 11.26
N PRO A 36 12.64 12.11 10.81
CA PRO A 36 12.22 13.30 11.54
C PRO A 36 10.69 13.43 11.60
N GLY A 37 9.94 13.03 10.57
CA GLY A 37 8.46 13.03 10.60
C GLY A 37 7.92 12.17 11.75
N ILE A 38 8.39 10.93 11.87
CA ILE A 38 8.07 10.04 12.99
C ILE A 38 8.54 10.65 14.32
N ALA A 39 9.76 11.20 14.37
CA ALA A 39 10.33 11.76 15.60
C ALA A 39 9.50 12.93 16.15
N LEU A 40 8.99 13.80 15.28
CA LEU A 40 8.15 14.94 15.65
C LEU A 40 6.88 14.48 16.40
N VAL A 41 6.20 13.45 15.87
CA VAL A 41 5.01 12.86 16.52
C VAL A 41 5.39 12.25 17.88
N LEU A 42 6.44 11.42 17.93
CA LEU A 42 6.84 10.75 19.18
C LEU A 42 7.26 11.73 20.28
N VAL A 43 7.96 12.81 19.92
CA VAL A 43 8.32 13.89 20.86
C VAL A 43 7.07 14.64 21.35
N ALA A 44 6.11 14.94 20.47
CA ALA A 44 4.87 15.63 20.82
C ALA A 44 4.01 14.82 21.82
N LEU A 45 4.03 13.49 21.72
CA LEU A 45 3.27 12.56 22.57
C LEU A 45 3.93 12.27 23.93
N ARG A 46 5.24 12.51 24.07
CA ARG A 46 6.01 12.11 25.25
C ARG A 46 5.40 12.63 26.55
N GLY A 47 5.03 11.72 27.45
CA GLY A 47 4.53 12.06 28.78
C GLY A 47 3.10 12.61 28.85
N ARG A 48 2.34 12.59 27.75
CA ARG A 48 0.98 13.14 27.66
C ARG A 48 -0.09 12.24 28.27
N ARG A 49 -1.16 12.86 28.80
CA ARG A 49 -2.39 12.17 29.20
C ARG A 49 -3.25 11.87 27.97
N ALA A 50 -4.23 10.97 28.11
CA ALA A 50 -5.06 10.49 27.00
C ALA A 50 -5.70 11.63 26.19
N GLY A 51 -6.41 12.59 26.80
CA GLY A 51 -7.03 13.70 26.07
C GLY A 51 -6.05 14.52 25.22
N PRO A 52 -4.99 15.09 25.81
CA PRO A 52 -3.97 15.79 25.03
C PRO A 52 -3.25 14.92 23.98
N ALA A 53 -3.03 13.63 24.25
CA ALA A 53 -2.41 12.71 23.30
C ALA A 53 -3.33 12.43 22.10
N PHE A 54 -4.63 12.26 22.35
CA PHE A 54 -5.65 12.11 21.32
C PHE A 54 -5.67 13.34 20.42
N LEU A 55 -5.71 14.55 20.99
CA LEU A 55 -5.68 15.79 20.20
C LEU A 55 -4.39 15.93 19.37
N VAL A 56 -3.22 15.62 19.95
CA VAL A 56 -1.94 15.64 19.22
C VAL A 56 -1.95 14.64 18.07
N GLY A 57 -2.42 13.41 18.30
CA GLY A 57 -2.54 12.40 17.25
C GLY A 57 -3.56 12.76 16.18
N LEU A 58 -4.68 13.39 16.55
CA LEU A 58 -5.68 13.88 15.60
C LEU A 58 -5.10 14.96 14.69
N VAL A 59 -4.36 15.93 15.25
CA VAL A 59 -3.69 16.98 14.45
C VAL A 59 -2.59 16.39 13.56
N ALA A 60 -1.79 15.45 14.06
CA ALA A 60 -0.76 14.79 13.27
C ALA A 60 -1.37 13.96 12.12
N GLY A 61 -2.43 13.21 12.41
CA GLY A 61 -3.17 12.44 11.42
C GLY A 61 -3.77 13.32 10.34
N LEU A 62 -4.46 14.41 10.73
CA LEU A 62 -5.10 15.31 9.78
C LEU A 62 -4.05 16.00 8.92
N ALA A 63 -2.96 16.48 9.52
CA ALA A 63 -1.87 17.09 8.79
C ALA A 63 -1.19 16.13 7.80
N PHE A 64 -1.14 14.84 8.11
CA PHE A 64 -0.59 13.84 7.21
C PHE A 64 -1.59 13.47 6.11
N TYR A 65 -2.76 12.93 6.45
CA TYR A 65 -3.69 12.39 5.46
C TYR A 65 -4.34 13.46 4.58
N LEU A 66 -4.63 14.67 5.10
CA LEU A 66 -5.14 15.73 4.22
C LEU A 66 -4.12 16.05 3.11
N THR A 67 -2.83 16.10 3.42
CA THR A 67 -1.79 16.30 2.41
C THR A 67 -1.59 15.06 1.55
N HIS A 68 -1.43 13.89 2.17
CA HIS A 68 -0.97 12.68 1.52
C HIS A 68 -1.95 12.10 0.50
N ILE A 69 -3.25 12.24 0.78
CA ILE A 69 -4.33 11.75 -0.09
C ILE A 69 -5.17 12.89 -0.69
N GLU A 70 -4.58 14.08 -0.85
CA GLU A 70 -5.24 15.24 -1.49
C GLU A 70 -5.80 14.88 -2.88
N TRP A 71 -5.13 13.99 -3.59
CA TRP A 71 -5.57 13.46 -4.89
C TRP A 71 -6.99 12.89 -4.89
N ALA A 72 -7.48 12.38 -3.75
CA ALA A 72 -8.84 11.85 -3.63
C ALA A 72 -9.89 12.94 -3.85
N SER A 73 -9.55 14.21 -3.60
CA SER A 73 -10.45 15.34 -3.79
C SER A 73 -10.74 15.66 -5.25
N LEU A 74 -9.88 15.24 -6.19
CA LEU A 74 -10.03 15.57 -7.61
C LEU A 74 -11.24 14.87 -8.23
N TYR A 75 -11.42 13.58 -7.91
CA TYR A 75 -12.54 12.77 -8.39
C TYR A 75 -13.75 12.85 -7.46
N LEU A 76 -13.54 12.57 -6.17
CA LEU A 76 -14.63 12.39 -5.21
C LEU A 76 -15.11 13.73 -4.60
N GLY A 77 -14.37 14.81 -4.82
CA GLY A 77 -14.60 16.09 -4.18
C GLY A 77 -14.10 16.15 -2.74
N PRO A 78 -14.28 17.30 -2.06
CA PRO A 78 -13.70 17.51 -0.73
C PRO A 78 -14.34 16.65 0.36
N VAL A 79 -15.58 16.22 0.19
CA VAL A 79 -16.33 15.50 1.24
C VAL A 79 -15.70 14.12 1.53
N PRO A 80 -15.48 13.22 0.55
CA PRO A 80 -14.86 11.92 0.82
C PRO A 80 -13.40 12.03 1.24
N TRP A 81 -12.65 12.97 0.65
CA TRP A 81 -11.27 13.25 1.07
C TRP A 81 -11.17 13.64 2.55
N ILE A 82 -12.01 14.58 3.01
CA ILE A 82 -12.05 14.99 4.42
C ILE A 82 -12.56 13.86 5.31
N ALA A 83 -13.57 13.10 4.87
CA ALA A 83 -14.13 11.99 5.64
C ALA A 83 -13.10 10.87 5.86
N LEU A 84 -12.42 10.43 4.80
CA LEU A 84 -11.38 9.41 4.86
C LEU A 84 -10.18 9.90 5.68
N SER A 85 -9.70 11.12 5.41
CA SER A 85 -8.62 11.73 6.20
C SER A 85 -8.97 11.82 7.67
N SER A 86 -10.23 12.14 8.01
CA SER A 86 -10.70 12.20 9.40
C SER A 86 -10.75 10.81 10.04
N LEU A 87 -11.24 9.79 9.34
CA LEU A 87 -11.27 8.41 9.82
C LEU A 87 -9.84 7.92 10.12
N GLU A 88 -8.92 8.09 9.18
CA GLU A 88 -7.52 7.74 9.37
C GLU A 88 -6.87 8.51 10.52
N SER A 89 -7.24 9.78 10.68
CA SER A 89 -6.79 10.60 11.81
C SER A 89 -7.32 10.11 13.17
N LEU A 90 -8.48 9.47 13.22
CA LEU A 90 -9.00 8.85 14.44
C LEU A 90 -8.19 7.59 14.82
N PHE A 91 -7.73 6.80 13.84
CA PHE A 91 -6.80 5.71 14.10
C PHE A 91 -5.47 6.25 14.63
N VAL A 92 -4.92 7.30 14.01
CA VAL A 92 -3.71 7.98 14.48
C VAL A 92 -3.89 8.48 15.92
N ALA A 93 -5.01 9.15 16.21
CA ALA A 93 -5.34 9.68 17.53
C ALA A 93 -5.46 8.58 18.60
N THR A 94 -6.06 7.45 18.25
CA THR A 94 -6.20 6.30 19.14
C THR A 94 -4.85 5.63 19.40
N GLY A 95 -4.04 5.39 18.37
CA GLY A 95 -2.66 4.90 18.52
C GLY A 95 -1.77 5.87 19.30
N ALA A 96 -1.95 7.17 19.12
CA ALA A 96 -1.25 8.20 19.89
C ALA A 96 -1.54 8.12 21.39
N VAL A 97 -2.77 7.77 21.79
CA VAL A 97 -3.12 7.53 23.20
C VAL A 97 -2.38 6.33 23.76
N THR A 98 -2.29 5.21 23.02
CA THR A 98 -1.59 4.01 23.50
C THR A 98 -0.09 4.27 23.62
N ILE A 99 0.52 4.92 22.63
CA ILE A 99 1.94 5.33 22.63
C ILE A 99 2.23 6.31 23.78
N ALA A 100 1.43 7.35 23.95
CA ALA A 100 1.59 8.31 25.06
C ALA A 100 1.44 7.63 26.43
N THR A 101 0.58 6.61 26.52
CA THR A 101 0.43 5.80 27.73
C THR A 101 1.66 4.93 27.97
N ALA A 102 2.21 4.29 26.94
CA ALA A 102 3.45 3.51 27.02
C ALA A 102 4.64 4.36 27.51
N THR A 103 4.84 5.55 26.93
CA THR A 103 5.92 6.49 27.35
C THR A 103 5.77 6.94 28.82
N ARG A 104 4.56 6.87 29.38
CA ARG A 104 4.33 7.15 30.80
C ARG A 104 4.52 5.91 31.67
N TRP A 105 3.95 4.78 31.28
CA TRP A 105 3.84 3.63 32.17
C TRP A 105 5.13 2.82 32.21
N ILE A 106 5.74 2.55 31.05
CA ILE A 106 6.90 1.64 30.95
C ILE A 106 8.09 2.18 31.76
N PRO A 107 8.53 3.46 31.63
CA PRO A 107 9.66 3.97 32.42
C PRO A 107 9.41 4.04 33.94
N ARG A 108 8.15 3.96 34.38
CA ARG A 108 7.76 3.93 35.80
C ARG A 108 7.67 2.49 36.32
N ALA A 109 7.10 1.59 35.53
CA ALA A 109 7.02 0.16 35.85
C ALA A 109 8.42 -0.47 35.85
N PHE A 110 9.22 -0.15 34.83
CA PHE A 110 10.55 -0.68 34.55
C PHE A 110 11.57 0.47 34.48
N PRO A 111 12.02 1.00 35.63
CA PRO A 111 12.87 2.20 35.68
C PRO A 111 14.34 1.97 35.30
N THR A 112 14.71 0.76 34.86
CA THR A 112 16.05 0.41 34.42
C THR A 112 16.37 1.04 33.06
N VAL A 113 17.68 1.12 32.72
CA VAL A 113 18.11 1.59 31.39
C VAL A 113 17.52 0.71 30.29
N ALA A 114 17.55 -0.61 30.44
CA ALA A 114 16.93 -1.54 29.49
C ALA A 114 15.41 -1.32 29.34
N GLY A 115 14.70 -1.02 30.44
CA GLY A 115 13.27 -0.71 30.37
C GLY A 115 12.95 0.54 29.55
N ARG A 116 13.86 1.51 29.52
CA ARG A 116 13.70 2.79 28.79
C ARG A 116 14.22 2.73 27.36
N VAL A 117 15.36 2.09 27.16
CA VAL A 117 16.08 2.09 25.88
C VAL A 117 15.70 0.89 25.00
N VAL A 118 15.16 -0.19 25.58
CA VAL A 118 14.76 -1.38 24.81
C VAL A 118 13.25 -1.58 24.85
N LEU A 119 12.70 -1.81 26.04
CA LEU A 119 11.28 -2.17 26.17
C LEU A 119 10.33 -1.06 25.69
N LEU A 120 10.63 0.20 26.00
CA LEU A 120 9.78 1.32 25.55
C LEU A 120 9.82 1.50 24.02
N PRO A 121 10.98 1.55 23.33
CA PRO A 121 11.02 1.61 21.86
C PRO A 121 10.30 0.46 21.17
N VAL A 122 10.48 -0.79 21.66
CA VAL A 122 9.74 -1.95 21.15
C VAL A 122 8.24 -1.76 21.32
N ALA A 123 7.81 -1.26 22.48
CA ALA A 123 6.39 -1.02 22.73
C ALA A 123 5.83 0.09 21.82
N VAL A 124 6.57 1.18 21.62
CA VAL A 124 6.17 2.29 20.75
C VAL A 124 6.04 1.83 19.30
N ALA A 125 7.04 1.12 18.79
CA ALA A 125 7.03 0.58 17.43
C ALA A 125 5.90 -0.43 17.23
N GLY A 126 5.72 -1.37 18.16
CA GLY A 126 4.64 -2.34 18.11
C GLY A 126 3.24 -1.70 18.15
N LEU A 127 3.04 -0.66 18.97
CA LEU A 127 1.77 0.07 19.02
C LEU A 127 1.52 0.90 17.75
N TRP A 128 2.57 1.41 17.11
CA TRP A 128 2.46 2.06 15.80
C TRP A 128 2.05 1.05 14.72
N THR A 129 2.75 -0.08 14.63
CA THR A 129 2.43 -1.15 13.68
C THR A 129 1.01 -1.70 13.91
N ALA A 130 0.57 -1.85 15.16
CA ALA A 130 -0.80 -2.26 15.48
C ALA A 130 -1.84 -1.27 14.94
N ARG A 131 -1.54 0.03 14.98
CA ARG A 131 -2.42 1.05 14.41
C ARG A 131 -2.51 0.90 12.89
N GLU A 132 -1.36 0.78 12.22
CA GLU A 132 -1.32 0.61 10.75
C GLU A 132 -2.02 -0.68 10.32
N ALA A 133 -1.81 -1.79 11.03
CA ALA A 133 -2.45 -3.07 10.75
C ALA A 133 -3.98 -3.01 10.86
N ILE A 134 -4.50 -2.28 11.85
CA ILE A 134 -5.95 -2.12 12.03
C ILE A 134 -6.55 -1.27 10.90
N SER A 135 -5.96 -0.11 10.59
CA SER A 135 -6.49 0.76 9.54
C SER A 135 -6.37 0.11 8.16
N ALA A 136 -5.37 -0.76 7.94
CA ALA A 136 -5.18 -1.48 6.70
C ALA A 136 -6.29 -2.48 6.34
N VAL A 137 -7.08 -2.96 7.33
CA VAL A 137 -8.11 -3.99 7.09
C VAL A 137 -9.52 -3.60 7.56
N TRP A 138 -9.64 -2.54 8.36
CA TRP A 138 -10.91 -2.15 8.97
C TRP A 138 -11.13 -0.63 8.94
N PRO A 139 -12.35 -0.16 8.64
CA PRO A 139 -13.55 -0.91 8.25
C PRO A 139 -13.58 -1.26 6.75
N TYR A 140 -14.48 -2.17 6.35
CA TYR A 140 -14.79 -2.46 4.93
C TYR A 140 -13.59 -2.84 4.05
N GLY A 141 -12.62 -3.59 4.59
CA GLY A 141 -11.38 -3.93 3.89
C GLY A 141 -10.23 -2.96 4.16
N GLY A 142 -10.50 -1.83 4.81
CA GLY A 142 -9.51 -0.89 5.31
C GLY A 142 -8.87 -0.01 4.23
N PHE A 143 -7.86 0.74 4.64
CA PHE A 143 -7.10 1.66 3.80
C PHE A 143 -5.61 1.54 4.14
N ALA A 144 -4.93 0.58 3.50
CA ALA A 144 -3.51 0.26 3.73
C ALA A 144 -2.52 1.30 3.14
N TRP A 145 -3.00 2.51 2.85
CA TRP A 145 -2.21 3.60 2.28
C TRP A 145 -1.49 4.42 3.37
N GLY A 146 -0.38 5.06 3.03
CA GLY A 146 0.32 5.96 3.96
C GLY A 146 1.07 5.25 5.11
N ARG A 147 1.29 3.93 5.02
CA ARG A 147 2.14 3.17 5.95
C ARG A 147 3.58 3.64 5.83
N VAL A 148 4.28 3.80 6.96
CA VAL A 148 5.64 4.38 6.95
C VAL A 148 6.64 3.54 6.15
N SER A 149 6.42 2.24 6.01
CA SER A 149 7.22 1.36 5.14
C SER A 149 7.22 1.79 3.68
N LEU A 150 6.10 2.32 3.17
CA LEU A 150 5.97 2.75 1.77
C LEU A 150 6.83 3.99 1.44
N SER A 151 7.19 4.79 2.45
CA SER A 151 8.15 5.90 2.29
C SER A 151 9.56 5.44 1.89
N GLN A 152 9.85 4.14 2.00
CA GLN A 152 11.15 3.57 1.71
C GLN A 152 11.20 2.80 0.39
N SER A 153 10.18 2.90 -0.48
CA SER A 153 10.12 2.16 -1.75
C SER A 153 11.36 2.34 -2.63
N GLU A 154 11.97 3.52 -2.60
CA GLU A 154 13.23 3.84 -3.30
C GLU A 154 14.40 4.10 -2.33
N GLY A 155 14.18 3.85 -1.04
CA GLY A 155 15.15 4.07 0.03
C GLY A 155 16.05 2.85 0.29
N PRO A 156 17.15 3.02 1.07
CA PRO A 156 18.11 1.95 1.36
C PRO A 156 17.56 0.88 2.32
N PHE A 157 16.32 1.03 2.80
CA PHE A 157 15.64 0.06 3.66
C PHE A 157 14.62 -0.79 2.90
N ALA A 158 14.38 -0.53 1.62
CA ALA A 158 13.35 -1.21 0.82
C ALA A 158 13.51 -2.73 0.85
N HIS A 159 14.74 -3.22 0.66
CA HIS A 159 15.05 -4.66 0.58
C HIS A 159 14.76 -5.44 1.87
N LEU A 160 14.58 -4.75 3.01
CA LEU A 160 14.17 -5.40 4.25
C LEU A 160 12.73 -5.90 4.19
N VAL A 161 11.89 -5.36 3.29
CA VAL A 161 10.52 -5.82 3.12
C VAL A 161 10.46 -7.29 2.72
N THR A 162 11.41 -7.80 1.94
CA THR A 162 11.49 -9.22 1.56
C THR A 162 11.66 -10.14 2.78
N TRP A 163 12.28 -9.64 3.85
CA TRP A 163 12.47 -10.38 5.10
C TRP A 163 11.30 -10.22 6.07
N LEU A 164 10.72 -9.03 6.13
CA LEU A 164 9.89 -8.59 7.26
C LEU A 164 8.43 -8.34 6.89
N GLY A 165 8.11 -8.27 5.59
CA GLY A 165 6.89 -7.70 5.07
C GLY A 165 6.77 -6.19 5.33
N LEU A 166 5.72 -5.58 4.81
CA LEU A 166 5.45 -4.14 5.01
C LEU A 166 5.34 -3.77 6.50
N SER A 167 4.69 -4.61 7.31
CA SER A 167 4.42 -4.33 8.74
C SER A 167 5.69 -4.41 9.57
N GLY A 168 6.54 -5.38 9.29
CA GLY A 168 7.83 -5.53 9.96
C GLY A 168 8.80 -4.41 9.58
N LEU A 169 8.80 -3.94 8.34
CA LEU A 169 9.57 -2.75 7.96
C LEU A 169 9.08 -1.50 8.69
N SER A 170 7.76 -1.25 8.76
CA SER A 170 7.20 -0.15 9.56
C SER A 170 7.67 -0.23 11.02
N PHE A 171 7.63 -1.42 11.62
CA PHE A 171 8.13 -1.65 12.98
C PHE A 171 9.60 -1.26 13.13
N VAL A 172 10.47 -1.69 12.22
CA VAL A 172 11.92 -1.39 12.27
C VAL A 172 12.19 0.11 12.17
N LEU A 173 11.53 0.82 11.26
CA LEU A 173 11.72 2.27 11.08
C LEU A 173 11.32 3.04 12.35
N VAL A 174 10.14 2.74 12.91
CA VAL A 174 9.66 3.39 14.14
C VAL A 174 10.49 2.99 15.35
N LEU A 175 10.92 1.72 15.43
CA LEU A 175 11.80 1.23 16.49
C LEU A 175 13.12 1.99 16.50
N LEU A 176 13.72 2.20 15.33
CA LEU A 176 14.97 2.94 15.21
C LEU A 176 14.80 4.38 15.71
N VAL A 177 13.75 5.08 15.28
CA VAL A 177 13.48 6.46 15.75
C VAL A 177 13.24 6.50 17.26
N ALA A 178 12.39 5.62 17.78
CA ALA A 178 12.08 5.56 19.22
C ALA A 178 13.33 5.22 20.05
N LEU A 179 14.17 4.29 19.58
CA LEU A 179 15.43 3.93 20.22
C LEU A 179 16.38 5.12 20.28
N LEU A 180 16.57 5.84 19.18
CA LEU A 180 17.44 7.01 19.12
C LEU A 180 16.96 8.12 20.06
N LEU A 181 15.66 8.37 20.12
CA LEU A 181 15.06 9.35 21.04
C LEU A 181 15.24 8.96 22.51
N GLU A 182 15.03 7.69 22.86
CA GLU A 182 15.21 7.22 24.25
C GLU A 182 16.67 7.13 24.67
N LEU A 183 17.58 6.75 23.76
CA LEU A 183 19.03 6.86 23.99
C LEU A 183 19.43 8.30 24.27
N ALA A 184 19.03 9.25 23.41
CA ALA A 184 19.36 10.66 23.57
C ALA A 184 18.86 11.23 24.92
N ALA A 185 17.71 10.76 25.40
CA ALA A 185 17.11 11.16 26.67
C ALA A 185 17.67 10.42 27.91
N GLU A 186 18.46 9.37 27.75
CA GLU A 186 18.98 8.57 28.87
C GLU A 186 20.33 9.12 29.36
N GLU A 187 20.28 9.96 30.40
CA GLU A 187 21.45 10.63 30.98
C GLU A 187 22.37 9.69 31.78
N ARG A 188 21.88 8.50 32.18
CA ARG A 188 22.70 7.51 32.90
C ARG A 188 23.75 6.84 32.02
N VAL A 189 23.60 6.94 30.69
CA VAL A 189 24.51 6.36 29.71
C VAL A 189 25.41 7.47 29.17
N ARG A 190 26.72 7.23 29.14
CA ARG A 190 27.71 8.21 28.63
C ARG A 190 27.40 8.58 27.18
N ALA A 191 27.61 9.85 26.82
CA ALA A 191 27.35 10.35 25.47
C ALA A 191 28.03 9.53 24.36
N SER A 192 29.29 9.13 24.56
CA SER A 192 30.02 8.27 23.61
C SER A 192 29.38 6.90 23.46
N SER A 193 28.93 6.28 24.55
CA SER A 193 28.22 5.00 24.52
C SER A 193 26.88 5.10 23.81
N ARG A 194 26.14 6.21 24.00
CA ARG A 194 24.88 6.46 23.27
C ARG A 194 25.12 6.57 21.77
N ALA A 195 26.11 7.36 21.36
CA ALA A 195 26.49 7.52 19.95
C ALA A 195 26.93 6.19 19.33
N LEU A 196 27.72 5.40 20.06
CA LEU A 196 28.14 4.07 19.60
C LEU A 196 26.96 3.12 19.43
N VAL A 197 26.05 3.02 20.40
CA VAL A 197 24.86 2.16 20.30
C VAL A 197 23.94 2.61 19.18
N ALA A 198 23.74 3.91 19.02
CA ALA A 198 22.97 4.48 17.91
C ALA A 198 23.59 4.12 16.55
N GLY A 199 24.91 4.31 16.39
CA GLY A 199 25.63 3.93 15.17
C GLY A 199 25.55 2.44 14.88
N ILE A 200 25.71 1.59 15.90
CA ILE A 200 25.56 0.13 15.76
C ILE A 200 24.13 -0.23 15.36
N ALA A 201 23.10 0.37 15.97
CA ALA A 201 21.71 0.07 15.63
C ALA A 201 21.39 0.41 14.17
N VAL A 202 21.81 1.59 13.69
CA VAL A 202 21.65 1.99 12.29
C VAL A 202 22.42 1.04 11.37
N ALA A 203 23.68 0.74 11.71
CA ALA A 203 24.52 -0.17 10.92
C ALA A 203 23.94 -1.58 10.85
N LEU A 204 23.40 -2.12 11.95
CA LEU A 204 22.79 -3.45 11.99
C LEU A 204 21.58 -3.55 11.06
N VAL A 205 20.78 -2.49 10.94
CA VAL A 205 19.64 -2.47 10.01
C VAL A 205 20.12 -2.37 8.56
N LEU A 206 21.13 -1.55 8.28
CA LEU A 206 21.64 -1.34 6.91
C LEU A 206 22.52 -2.49 6.38
N VAL A 207 23.15 -3.28 7.26
CA VAL A 207 24.04 -4.39 6.87
C VAL A 207 23.27 -5.66 6.53
N VAL A 208 21.97 -5.77 6.86
CA VAL A 208 21.16 -6.92 6.46
C VAL A 208 21.18 -7.03 4.93
N PRO A 209 21.67 -8.14 4.36
CA PRO A 209 21.73 -8.30 2.92
C PRO A 209 20.32 -8.43 2.34
N ALA A 210 20.15 -8.02 1.09
CA ALA A 210 18.95 -8.36 0.33
C ALA A 210 18.76 -9.88 0.31
N PHE A 211 17.51 -10.33 0.46
CA PHE A 211 17.18 -11.74 0.30
C PHE A 211 17.45 -12.15 -1.15
N PRO A 212 18.19 -13.24 -1.40
CA PRO A 212 18.47 -13.67 -2.76
C PRO A 212 17.21 -14.26 -3.40
N VAL A 213 16.66 -13.56 -4.40
CA VAL A 213 15.57 -14.08 -5.24
C VAL A 213 16.17 -14.73 -6.48
N ALA A 214 16.01 -16.04 -6.62
CA ALA A 214 16.41 -16.76 -7.81
C ALA A 214 15.27 -16.73 -8.83
N THR A 215 15.58 -16.31 -10.06
CA THR A 215 14.63 -16.34 -11.18
C THR A 215 14.58 -17.76 -11.75
N THR A 216 13.38 -18.27 -12.01
CA THR A 216 13.15 -19.62 -12.56
C THR A 216 13.01 -19.65 -14.07
N GLY A 217 12.75 -18.49 -14.68
CA GLY A 217 12.61 -18.34 -16.11
C GLY A 217 12.40 -16.88 -16.50
N THR A 218 11.92 -16.69 -17.72
CA THR A 218 11.57 -15.40 -18.29
C THR A 218 10.35 -15.56 -19.18
N THR A 219 9.45 -14.58 -19.17
CA THR A 219 8.33 -14.48 -20.11
C THR A 219 8.37 -13.11 -20.78
N ARG A 220 8.21 -13.05 -22.10
CA ARG A 220 8.24 -11.79 -22.84
C ARG A 220 6.85 -11.15 -22.85
N ILE A 221 6.70 -10.06 -22.11
CA ILE A 221 5.41 -9.40 -21.90
C ILE A 221 5.35 -8.08 -22.66
N ALA A 222 4.25 -7.85 -23.38
CA ALA A 222 3.89 -6.55 -23.91
C ALA A 222 2.82 -5.87 -23.05
N ALA A 223 3.20 -4.89 -22.23
CA ALA A 223 2.29 -4.11 -21.41
C ALA A 223 1.93 -2.80 -22.12
N VAL A 224 0.64 -2.54 -22.35
CA VAL A 224 0.18 -1.46 -23.23
C VAL A 224 -0.57 -0.37 -22.47
N GLN A 225 -0.19 0.88 -22.68
CA GLN A 225 -0.87 2.06 -22.14
C GLN A 225 -1.56 2.82 -23.28
N GLY A 226 -2.89 2.82 -23.30
CA GLY A 226 -3.67 3.45 -24.37
C GLY A 226 -3.71 4.98 -24.33
N ASN A 227 -3.56 5.58 -23.14
CA ASN A 227 -3.75 7.02 -22.91
C ASN A 227 -5.13 7.53 -23.33
N ALA A 228 -6.18 6.74 -23.03
CA ALA A 228 -7.55 7.13 -23.27
C ALA A 228 -8.05 8.07 -22.17
N LYS A 229 -9.05 8.90 -22.51
CA LYS A 229 -9.95 9.46 -21.51
C LYS A 229 -10.69 8.31 -20.84
N ALA A 230 -10.43 8.08 -19.58
CA ALA A 230 -10.96 6.93 -18.85
C ALA A 230 -11.44 7.28 -17.43
N GLY A 231 -11.40 8.57 -17.06
CA GLY A 231 -12.01 9.05 -15.83
C GLY A 231 -13.52 9.21 -16.03
N TYR A 232 -14.27 9.09 -14.93
CA TYR A 232 -15.73 9.14 -14.90
C TYR A 232 -16.29 10.44 -15.53
N PHE A 233 -15.56 11.55 -15.36
CA PHE A 233 -15.96 12.88 -15.84
C PHE A 233 -15.20 13.35 -17.10
N ASP A 234 -14.37 12.52 -17.72
CA ASP A 234 -13.54 12.93 -18.88
C ASP A 234 -14.31 13.06 -20.20
N GLY A 235 -15.58 12.60 -20.21
CA GLY A 235 -16.47 12.65 -21.38
C GLY A 235 -16.07 11.66 -22.48
N ALA A 236 -15.48 10.53 -22.10
CA ALA A 236 -15.17 9.43 -23.03
C ALA A 236 -16.45 8.90 -23.68
N ARG A 237 -16.38 8.56 -24.97
CA ARG A 237 -17.46 7.86 -25.67
C ARG A 237 -17.18 6.37 -25.65
N TYR A 238 -18.24 5.59 -25.63
CA TYR A 238 -18.15 4.14 -25.72
C TYR A 238 -17.24 3.68 -26.88
N GLY A 239 -16.28 2.82 -26.55
CA GLY A 239 -15.24 2.30 -27.43
C GLY A 239 -14.02 3.20 -27.62
N ASP A 240 -13.97 4.41 -27.05
CA ASP A 240 -12.77 5.27 -27.11
C ASP A 240 -11.59 4.60 -26.40
N ILE A 241 -11.83 3.96 -25.25
CA ILE A 241 -10.78 3.32 -24.45
C ILE A 241 -10.21 2.11 -25.22
N LEU A 242 -11.08 1.29 -25.79
CA LEU A 242 -10.68 0.17 -26.64
C LEU A 242 -9.85 0.63 -27.85
N ARG A 243 -10.31 1.67 -28.56
CA ARG A 243 -9.59 2.20 -29.73
C ARG A 243 -8.20 2.71 -29.37
N ALA A 244 -8.05 3.37 -28.24
CA ALA A 244 -6.76 3.89 -27.78
C ALA A 244 -5.76 2.75 -27.50
N HIS A 245 -6.20 1.70 -26.79
CA HIS A 245 -5.36 0.53 -26.53
C HIS A 245 -5.03 -0.25 -27.81
N LEU A 246 -5.98 -0.38 -28.75
CA LEU A 246 -5.72 -0.97 -30.06
C LEU A 246 -4.67 -0.18 -30.85
N ALA A 247 -4.74 1.16 -30.83
CA ALA A 247 -3.78 2.02 -31.49
C ALA A 247 -2.38 1.87 -30.88
N ALA A 248 -2.25 1.95 -29.55
CA ALA A 248 -0.97 1.74 -28.88
C ALA A 248 -0.41 0.33 -29.10
N THR A 249 -1.28 -0.69 -29.14
CA THR A 249 -0.89 -2.08 -29.43
C THR A 249 -0.43 -2.24 -30.88
N ALA A 250 -0.95 -1.45 -31.83
CA ALA A 250 -0.58 -1.53 -33.24
C ALA A 250 0.86 -1.10 -33.55
N GLU A 251 1.46 -0.30 -32.66
CA GLU A 251 2.87 0.11 -32.76
C GLU A 251 3.86 -1.03 -32.40
N ILE A 252 3.36 -2.14 -31.83
CA ILE A 252 4.17 -3.31 -31.50
C ILE A 252 4.38 -4.15 -32.76
N PRO A 253 5.64 -4.43 -33.18
CA PRO A 253 5.92 -5.28 -34.33
C PRO A 253 5.38 -6.71 -34.13
N ALA A 254 4.78 -7.30 -35.17
CA ALA A 254 4.16 -8.62 -35.09
C ALA A 254 5.16 -9.76 -34.82
N ASP A 255 6.42 -9.58 -35.21
CA ASP A 255 7.52 -10.52 -35.00
C ASP A 255 8.27 -10.31 -33.68
N SER A 256 7.69 -9.56 -32.73
CA SER A 256 8.31 -9.29 -31.42
C SER A 256 8.46 -10.52 -30.52
N GLY A 257 7.93 -11.69 -30.89
CA GLY A 257 8.07 -12.93 -30.11
C GLY A 257 7.51 -12.81 -28.69
N ILE A 258 6.34 -12.20 -28.56
CA ILE A 258 5.68 -11.93 -27.28
C ILE A 258 4.99 -13.21 -26.80
N ASP A 259 5.11 -13.50 -25.50
CA ASP A 259 4.44 -14.64 -24.87
C ASP A 259 3.05 -14.26 -24.34
N MET A 260 2.85 -13.00 -23.92
CA MET A 260 1.54 -12.46 -23.56
C MET A 260 1.47 -10.93 -23.69
N VAL A 261 0.26 -10.43 -23.96
CA VAL A 261 -0.05 -8.99 -23.98
C VAL A 261 -0.90 -8.65 -22.76
N VAL A 262 -0.61 -7.53 -22.09
CA VAL A 262 -1.35 -7.10 -20.89
C VAL A 262 -1.87 -5.68 -21.10
N TRP A 263 -3.19 -5.53 -21.00
CA TRP A 263 -3.85 -4.23 -21.01
C TRP A 263 -4.30 -3.82 -19.61
N PRO A 264 -4.50 -2.52 -19.34
CA PRO A 264 -4.93 -2.02 -18.03
C PRO A 264 -6.37 -2.42 -17.66
N GLU A 265 -6.78 -2.00 -16.47
CA GLU A 265 -8.14 -2.14 -15.97
C GLU A 265 -9.15 -1.46 -16.92
N ASN A 266 -10.26 -2.15 -17.18
CA ASN A 266 -11.35 -1.69 -18.04
C ASN A 266 -10.92 -1.25 -19.47
N ALA A 267 -9.79 -1.74 -19.98
CA ALA A 267 -9.26 -1.38 -21.29
C ALA A 267 -10.10 -1.87 -22.48
N ALA A 268 -10.89 -2.95 -22.29
CA ALA A 268 -11.82 -3.42 -23.31
C ALA A 268 -12.97 -2.46 -23.56
N ASP A 269 -13.33 -1.61 -22.58
CA ASP A 269 -14.48 -0.68 -22.57
C ASP A 269 -15.84 -1.40 -22.65
N ALA A 270 -16.04 -2.14 -23.75
CA ALA A 270 -17.16 -3.00 -24.05
C ALA A 270 -16.86 -4.44 -23.61
N ASP A 271 -17.80 -5.06 -22.88
CA ASP A 271 -17.75 -6.48 -22.51
C ASP A 271 -17.56 -7.38 -23.76
N PRO A 272 -16.36 -7.98 -23.95
CA PRO A 272 -16.07 -8.77 -25.14
C PRO A 272 -16.83 -10.11 -25.15
N LEU A 273 -17.44 -10.53 -24.04
CA LEU A 273 -18.29 -11.72 -23.98
C LEU A 273 -19.68 -11.46 -24.56
N ARG A 274 -20.07 -10.20 -24.71
CA ARG A 274 -21.41 -9.78 -25.15
C ARG A 274 -21.40 -8.85 -26.36
N ASP A 275 -20.30 -8.16 -26.62
CA ASP A 275 -20.12 -7.29 -27.79
C ASP A 275 -19.24 -7.96 -28.85
N PRO A 276 -19.81 -8.39 -30.00
CA PRO A 276 -19.04 -9.04 -31.05
C PRO A 276 -17.97 -8.14 -31.69
N GLY A 277 -18.13 -6.82 -31.62
CA GLY A 277 -17.16 -5.87 -32.16
C GLY A 277 -15.87 -5.83 -31.33
N SER A 278 -16.03 -5.79 -30.00
CA SER A 278 -14.97 -5.90 -29.01
C SER A 278 -14.27 -7.25 -29.13
N ALA A 279 -15.03 -8.35 -29.13
CA ALA A 279 -14.50 -9.71 -29.33
C ALA A 279 -13.63 -9.82 -30.60
N ALA A 280 -14.17 -9.38 -31.74
CA ALA A 280 -13.44 -9.41 -33.01
C ALA A 280 -12.21 -8.49 -33.03
N ALA A 281 -12.19 -7.43 -32.22
CA ALA A 281 -11.00 -6.59 -32.06
C ALA A 281 -9.92 -7.30 -31.25
N LEU A 282 -10.28 -7.98 -30.16
CA LEU A 282 -9.34 -8.79 -29.37
C LEU A 282 -8.80 -9.97 -30.18
N ASP A 283 -9.64 -10.64 -30.96
CA ASP A 283 -9.23 -11.71 -31.88
C ASP A 283 -8.16 -11.24 -32.87
N ARG A 284 -8.29 -10.02 -33.41
CA ARG A 284 -7.29 -9.43 -34.30
C ARG A 284 -5.96 -9.15 -33.60
N VAL A 285 -5.99 -8.74 -32.32
CA VAL A 285 -4.76 -8.53 -31.53
C VAL A 285 -4.03 -9.86 -31.34
N VAL A 286 -4.74 -10.90 -30.88
CA VAL A 286 -4.18 -12.24 -30.67
C VAL A 286 -3.65 -12.81 -31.99
N ALA A 287 -4.43 -12.75 -33.06
CA ALA A 287 -4.02 -13.28 -34.36
C ALA A 287 -2.78 -12.56 -34.94
N ARG A 288 -2.63 -11.26 -34.68
CA ARG A 288 -1.50 -10.47 -35.19
C ARG A 288 -0.22 -10.71 -34.39
N LEU A 289 -0.31 -10.74 -33.07
CA LEU A 289 0.85 -10.86 -32.18
C LEU A 289 1.20 -12.31 -31.86
N GLY A 290 0.31 -13.25 -32.16
CA GLY A 290 0.52 -14.68 -31.90
C GLY A 290 0.52 -15.05 -30.41
N ALA A 291 -0.04 -14.20 -29.55
CA ALA A 291 0.03 -14.31 -28.09
C ALA A 291 -1.33 -14.04 -27.44
N PRO A 292 -1.66 -14.68 -26.31
CA PRO A 292 -2.85 -14.35 -25.53
C PRO A 292 -2.83 -12.91 -25.02
N LEU A 293 -4.03 -12.36 -24.83
CA LEU A 293 -4.24 -11.02 -24.28
C LEU A 293 -4.92 -11.11 -22.92
N VAL A 294 -4.28 -10.57 -21.90
CA VAL A 294 -4.86 -10.32 -20.57
C VAL A 294 -5.48 -8.93 -20.59
N VAL A 295 -6.81 -8.86 -20.51
CA VAL A 295 -7.56 -7.61 -20.72
C VAL A 295 -8.53 -7.33 -19.58
N GLY A 296 -8.47 -6.11 -19.04
CA GLY A 296 -9.46 -5.63 -18.08
C GLY A 296 -10.77 -5.22 -18.76
N THR A 297 -11.90 -5.58 -18.15
CA THR A 297 -13.25 -5.24 -18.62
C THR A 297 -14.24 -5.20 -17.46
N VAL A 298 -15.47 -4.76 -17.75
CA VAL A 298 -16.61 -4.92 -16.84
C VAL A 298 -17.57 -5.90 -17.47
N THR A 299 -17.89 -6.97 -16.76
CA THR A 299 -18.88 -7.96 -17.21
C THR A 299 -20.12 -7.91 -16.33
N GLU A 300 -21.19 -8.51 -16.84
CA GLU A 300 -22.38 -8.77 -16.07
C GLU A 300 -22.72 -10.27 -16.15
N ARG A 301 -22.99 -10.90 -15.01
CA ARG A 301 -23.45 -12.28 -14.90
C ARG A 301 -24.61 -12.34 -13.90
N ASP A 302 -25.75 -12.87 -14.34
CA ASP A 302 -26.96 -13.00 -13.51
C ASP A 302 -27.41 -11.69 -12.82
N GLY A 303 -27.32 -10.56 -13.54
CA GLY A 303 -27.68 -9.24 -13.00
C GLY A 303 -26.67 -8.65 -12.00
N ARG A 304 -25.50 -9.29 -11.84
CA ARG A 304 -24.38 -8.80 -11.03
C ARG A 304 -23.26 -8.31 -11.92
N TYR A 305 -22.64 -7.19 -11.55
CA TYR A 305 -21.51 -6.61 -12.26
C TYR A 305 -20.19 -7.00 -11.62
N TYR A 306 -19.16 -7.23 -12.42
CA TYR A 306 -17.81 -7.56 -11.97
C TYR A 306 -16.79 -6.68 -12.69
N ASN A 307 -15.81 -6.19 -11.94
CA ASN A 307 -14.57 -5.65 -12.50
C ASN A 307 -13.61 -6.83 -12.68
N GLU A 308 -13.26 -7.13 -13.92
CA GLU A 308 -12.73 -8.45 -14.28
C GLU A 308 -11.53 -8.32 -15.21
N SER A 309 -10.59 -9.25 -15.07
CA SER A 309 -9.53 -9.49 -16.04
C SER A 309 -9.78 -10.81 -16.76
N LEU A 310 -9.68 -10.81 -18.09
CA LEU A 310 -9.91 -11.98 -18.93
C LEU A 310 -8.62 -12.40 -19.64
N VAL A 311 -8.39 -13.71 -19.76
CA VAL A 311 -7.39 -14.27 -20.67
C VAL A 311 -8.04 -14.61 -22.00
N TRP A 312 -7.72 -13.85 -23.04
CA TRP A 312 -8.27 -14.00 -24.38
C TRP A 312 -7.27 -14.67 -25.34
N THR A 313 -7.65 -15.80 -25.94
CA THR A 313 -6.77 -16.60 -26.82
C THR A 313 -7.21 -16.62 -28.28
N GLY A 314 -8.19 -15.78 -28.64
CA GLY A 314 -8.81 -15.79 -29.96
C GLY A 314 -10.01 -16.75 -30.00
N GLY A 315 -11.20 -16.21 -30.26
CA GLY A 315 -12.47 -16.94 -30.24
C GLY A 315 -13.16 -16.99 -28.88
N GLY A 316 -12.60 -16.38 -27.84
CA GLY A 316 -13.22 -16.28 -26.52
C GLY A 316 -12.24 -16.09 -25.36
N ALA A 317 -12.78 -15.85 -24.17
CA ALA A 317 -12.04 -15.93 -22.92
C ALA A 317 -11.84 -17.38 -22.50
N THR A 318 -10.66 -17.70 -21.99
CA THR A 318 -10.26 -19.05 -21.54
C THR A 318 -10.06 -19.14 -20.04
N ASP A 319 -9.80 -18.01 -19.39
CA ASP A 319 -9.69 -17.86 -17.94
C ASP A 319 -10.12 -16.44 -17.54
N HIS A 320 -10.46 -16.24 -16.26
CA HIS A 320 -10.87 -14.95 -15.73
C HIS A 320 -10.59 -14.77 -14.23
N TYR A 321 -10.38 -13.52 -13.83
CA TYR A 321 -10.26 -13.09 -12.44
C TYR A 321 -11.29 -12.00 -12.13
N ASP A 322 -12.15 -12.27 -11.16
CA ASP A 322 -13.08 -11.28 -10.60
C ASP A 322 -12.42 -10.55 -9.44
N LYS A 323 -12.38 -9.22 -9.49
CA LYS A 323 -11.81 -8.39 -8.41
C LYS A 323 -12.42 -8.75 -7.05
N LYS A 324 -11.60 -9.27 -6.13
CA LYS A 324 -12.06 -9.75 -4.82
C LYS A 324 -12.46 -8.62 -3.88
N HIS A 325 -11.72 -7.51 -3.87
CA HIS A 325 -11.99 -6.38 -2.98
C HIS A 325 -12.30 -5.11 -3.77
N PRO A 326 -13.55 -4.95 -4.25
CA PRO A 326 -14.00 -3.68 -4.80
C PRO A 326 -13.79 -2.54 -3.78
N VAL A 327 -13.49 -1.33 -4.27
CA VAL A 327 -13.20 -0.15 -3.45
C VAL A 327 -14.49 0.40 -2.83
N PRO A 328 -14.59 0.49 -1.49
CA PRO A 328 -15.73 1.12 -0.83
C PRO A 328 -15.91 2.57 -1.28
N PHE A 329 -17.16 2.94 -1.58
CA PHE A 329 -17.54 4.28 -2.07
C PHE A 329 -16.90 4.70 -3.41
N GLY A 330 -16.22 3.79 -4.11
CA GLY A 330 -15.80 3.97 -5.51
C GLY A 330 -16.47 2.98 -6.45
N GLU A 331 -16.53 1.71 -6.05
CA GLU A 331 -17.02 0.59 -6.86
C GLU A 331 -18.29 -0.07 -6.29
N TYR A 332 -18.57 0.15 -5.01
CA TYR A 332 -19.81 -0.24 -4.34
C TYR A 332 -20.05 0.67 -3.12
N VAL A 333 -21.26 0.65 -2.57
CA VAL A 333 -21.59 1.43 -1.35
C VAL A 333 -21.85 0.43 -0.21
N PRO A 334 -20.92 0.27 0.74
CA PRO A 334 -21.18 -0.52 1.94
C PRO A 334 -22.40 0.03 2.65
N ASP A 335 -23.30 -0.81 3.16
CA ASP A 335 -24.50 -0.38 3.91
C ASP A 335 -25.26 0.80 3.23
N ARG A 336 -25.47 0.76 1.91
CA ARG A 336 -26.02 1.88 1.11
C ARG A 336 -27.20 2.61 1.76
N ALA A 337 -28.18 1.86 2.27
CA ALA A 337 -29.37 2.42 2.91
C ALA A 337 -29.07 3.32 4.13
N PHE A 338 -27.94 3.09 4.81
CA PHE A 338 -27.46 3.93 5.89
C PHE A 338 -26.74 5.17 5.38
N TRP A 339 -25.87 5.06 4.36
CA TRP A 339 -25.03 6.17 3.90
C TRP A 339 -25.74 7.12 2.93
N GLU A 340 -26.62 6.62 2.08
CA GLU A 340 -27.32 7.38 1.03
C GLU A 340 -28.04 8.64 1.56
N PRO A 341 -28.72 8.61 2.72
CA PRO A 341 -29.33 9.83 3.29
C PRO A 341 -28.34 10.96 3.64
N PHE A 342 -27.06 10.65 3.86
CA PHE A 342 -26.05 11.65 4.25
C PHE A 342 -25.40 12.34 3.03
N ALA A 343 -25.33 11.66 1.88
CA ALA A 343 -24.68 12.17 0.68
C ALA A 343 -25.31 11.56 -0.61
N PRO A 344 -26.60 11.83 -0.87
CA PRO A 344 -27.36 11.13 -1.91
C PRO A 344 -26.78 11.36 -3.32
N ASP A 345 -26.37 12.59 -3.64
CA ASP A 345 -25.82 12.91 -4.96
C ASP A 345 -24.49 12.20 -5.22
N LEU A 346 -23.62 12.11 -4.19
CA LEU A 346 -22.33 11.44 -4.29
C LEU A 346 -22.49 9.93 -4.40
N ILE A 347 -23.34 9.34 -3.56
CA ILE A 347 -23.63 7.90 -3.58
C ILE A 347 -24.34 7.50 -4.87
N GLY A 348 -25.18 8.38 -5.42
CA GLY A 348 -25.84 8.20 -6.71
C GLY A 348 -24.89 8.17 -7.91
N LEU A 349 -23.62 8.62 -7.78
CA LEU A 349 -22.60 8.45 -8.83
C LEU A 349 -22.23 6.97 -9.02
N ILE A 350 -22.36 6.15 -7.96
CA ILE A 350 -22.06 4.72 -8.03
C ILE A 350 -23.28 3.98 -8.57
N GLN A 351 -23.40 4.01 -9.89
CA GLN A 351 -24.53 3.42 -10.63
C GLN A 351 -24.42 1.90 -10.77
N ARG A 352 -23.20 1.37 -10.74
CA ARG A 352 -22.91 -0.07 -10.80
C ARG A 352 -22.35 -0.49 -9.46
N GLU A 353 -22.95 -1.51 -8.85
CA GLU A 353 -22.37 -2.14 -7.66
C GLU A 353 -21.58 -3.36 -8.08
N TYR A 354 -20.25 -3.26 -8.02
CA TYR A 354 -19.40 -4.40 -8.29
C TYR A 354 -19.54 -5.43 -7.18
N THR A 355 -19.75 -6.67 -7.62
CA THR A 355 -19.83 -7.83 -6.75
C THR A 355 -18.40 -8.30 -6.44
N PRO A 356 -18.05 -8.52 -5.17
CA PRO A 356 -16.80 -9.16 -4.80
C PRO A 356 -16.61 -10.50 -5.50
N GLY A 357 -15.45 -10.67 -6.14
CA GLY A 357 -15.05 -11.90 -6.79
C GLY A 357 -14.80 -13.08 -5.85
N THR A 358 -14.85 -14.30 -6.40
CA THR A 358 -14.60 -15.54 -5.65
C THR A 358 -13.66 -16.52 -6.38
N THR A 359 -13.13 -16.10 -7.53
CA THR A 359 -12.16 -16.88 -8.33
C THR A 359 -10.82 -17.02 -7.60
N ASP A 360 -9.90 -17.80 -8.13
CA ASP A 360 -8.51 -17.81 -7.67
C ASP A 360 -7.86 -16.43 -7.94
N GLN A 361 -6.79 -16.08 -7.21
CA GLN A 361 -5.98 -14.87 -7.42
C GLN A 361 -4.99 -14.97 -8.58
N VAL A 362 -4.93 -16.13 -9.23
CA VAL A 362 -4.06 -16.40 -10.37
C VAL A 362 -4.87 -16.80 -11.59
N MET A 363 -4.31 -16.54 -12.77
CA MET A 363 -4.81 -17.06 -14.05
C MET A 363 -3.68 -17.78 -14.79
N ASP A 364 -4.00 -18.81 -15.56
CA ASP A 364 -3.03 -19.42 -16.48
C ASP A 364 -2.97 -18.63 -17.80
N VAL A 365 -1.79 -18.10 -18.11
CA VAL A 365 -1.55 -17.34 -19.35
C VAL A 365 -0.42 -18.00 -20.12
N ALA A 366 -0.79 -18.89 -21.05
CA ALA A 366 0.15 -19.67 -21.86
C ALA A 366 1.17 -20.47 -21.01
N GLY A 367 0.70 -21.09 -19.92
CA GLY A 367 1.55 -21.88 -19.01
C GLY A 367 2.35 -21.08 -18.00
N ILE A 368 2.18 -19.75 -17.94
CA ILE A 368 2.66 -18.89 -16.86
C ILE A 368 1.50 -18.64 -15.90
N THR A 369 1.72 -18.90 -14.61
CA THR A 369 0.74 -18.60 -13.57
C THR A 369 0.84 -17.11 -13.21
N ALA A 370 -0.10 -16.29 -13.66
CA ALA A 370 -0.07 -14.84 -13.43
C ALA A 370 -0.97 -14.46 -12.24
N GLY A 371 -0.38 -13.89 -11.18
CA GLY A 371 -1.15 -13.27 -10.09
C GLY A 371 -1.78 -11.96 -10.57
N ILE A 372 -3.05 -11.73 -10.27
CA ILE A 372 -3.80 -10.59 -10.82
C ILE A 372 -4.17 -9.60 -9.71
N ALA A 373 -3.72 -8.35 -9.86
CA ALA A 373 -4.07 -7.25 -8.97
C ALA A 373 -4.80 -6.16 -9.77
N ILE A 374 -6.11 -6.03 -9.59
CA ILE A 374 -6.85 -4.95 -10.25
C ILE A 374 -6.85 -3.71 -9.35
N CYS A 375 -6.17 -2.65 -9.79
CA CYS A 375 -6.14 -1.34 -9.17
C CYS A 375 -5.75 -1.40 -7.68
N PHE A 376 -6.70 -1.17 -6.77
CA PHE A 376 -6.47 -1.14 -5.33
C PHE A 376 -6.06 -2.51 -4.75
N ASP A 377 -6.27 -3.62 -5.45
CA ASP A 377 -5.85 -4.95 -4.98
C ASP A 377 -4.34 -5.02 -4.64
N ILE A 378 -3.50 -4.20 -5.31
CA ILE A 378 -2.04 -4.20 -5.07
C ILE A 378 -1.67 -3.69 -3.67
N VAL A 379 -2.55 -2.92 -3.01
CA VAL A 379 -2.33 -2.47 -1.63
C VAL A 379 -2.77 -3.50 -0.60
N ASP A 380 -3.46 -4.57 -1.00
CA ASP A 380 -4.00 -5.58 -0.10
C ASP A 380 -2.96 -6.65 0.27
N ASP A 381 -2.65 -6.75 1.56
CA ASP A 381 -1.66 -7.70 2.10
C ASP A 381 -2.11 -9.16 1.93
N GLN A 382 -3.41 -9.44 2.03
CA GLN A 382 -3.96 -10.78 1.95
C GLN A 382 -4.01 -11.25 0.49
N LEU A 383 -4.49 -10.42 -0.44
CA LEU A 383 -4.52 -10.77 -1.86
C LEU A 383 -3.10 -11.01 -2.40
N THR A 384 -2.13 -10.19 -2.00
CA THR A 384 -0.70 -10.39 -2.33
C THR A 384 -0.21 -11.77 -1.86
N THR A 385 -0.54 -12.14 -0.62
CA THR A 385 -0.15 -13.43 -0.05
C THR A 385 -0.80 -14.59 -0.79
N ASP A 386 -2.08 -14.45 -1.16
CA ASP A 386 -2.83 -15.49 -1.84
C ASP A 386 -2.32 -15.72 -3.27
N MET A 387 -1.97 -14.66 -4.02
CA MET A 387 -1.30 -14.78 -5.33
C MET A 387 -0.06 -15.68 -5.27
N VAL A 388 0.81 -15.46 -4.29
CA VAL A 388 2.05 -16.26 -4.17
C VAL A 388 1.76 -17.68 -3.71
N ARG A 389 0.80 -17.88 -2.80
CA ARG A 389 0.41 -19.22 -2.31
C ARG A 389 -0.25 -20.08 -3.39
N GLU A 390 -0.97 -19.43 -4.30
CA GLU A 390 -1.60 -20.08 -5.45
C GLU A 390 -0.63 -20.26 -6.62
N GLY A 391 0.64 -19.86 -6.46
CA GLY A 391 1.73 -20.24 -7.36
C GLY A 391 2.07 -19.20 -8.42
N ALA A 392 1.69 -17.93 -8.25
CA ALA A 392 2.05 -16.87 -9.19
C ALA A 392 3.55 -16.87 -9.51
N ASP A 393 3.90 -16.80 -10.80
CA ASP A 393 5.24 -16.65 -11.36
C ASP A 393 5.61 -15.18 -11.57
N VAL A 394 4.59 -14.35 -11.85
CA VAL A 394 4.62 -12.89 -12.05
C VAL A 394 3.32 -12.30 -11.53
N ILE A 395 3.29 -10.98 -11.29
CA ILE A 395 2.07 -10.25 -10.91
C ILE A 395 1.73 -9.23 -11.99
N LEU A 396 0.48 -9.25 -12.45
CA LEU A 396 -0.08 -8.29 -13.39
C LEU A 396 -0.96 -7.32 -12.60
N ALA A 397 -0.46 -6.10 -12.40
CA ALA A 397 -1.15 -5.02 -11.71
C ALA A 397 -1.81 -4.09 -12.74
N GLN A 398 -3.07 -4.38 -13.07
CA GLN A 398 -3.86 -3.63 -14.05
C GLN A 398 -4.62 -2.51 -13.36
N THR A 399 -4.43 -1.25 -13.75
CA THR A 399 -5.02 -0.10 -13.05
C THR A 399 -5.59 0.95 -14.02
N ASN A 400 -6.52 1.77 -13.55
CA ASN A 400 -6.97 2.98 -14.24
C ASN A 400 -6.89 4.19 -13.30
N ASN A 401 -5.81 4.96 -13.41
CA ASN A 401 -5.60 6.15 -12.57
C ASN A 401 -6.23 7.43 -13.13
N ALA A 402 -7.09 7.35 -14.14
CA ALA A 402 -7.58 8.54 -14.85
C ALA A 402 -8.36 9.51 -13.96
N ASP A 403 -9.12 8.98 -13.01
CA ASP A 403 -9.90 9.78 -12.04
C ASP A 403 -9.00 10.64 -11.13
N PHE A 404 -7.74 10.25 -10.94
CA PHE A 404 -6.81 10.96 -10.05
C PHE A 404 -5.92 11.97 -10.78
N GLY A 405 -6.04 12.12 -12.09
CA GLY A 405 -5.37 13.22 -12.80
C GLY A 405 -3.85 13.12 -12.78
N ARG A 406 -3.20 14.28 -12.95
CA ARG A 406 -1.75 14.44 -12.76
C ARG A 406 -1.41 14.73 -11.29
N THR A 407 -1.68 13.78 -10.42
CA THR A 407 -1.42 13.89 -8.97
C THR A 407 -0.59 12.72 -8.44
N ASP A 408 -0.26 12.75 -7.16
CA ASP A 408 0.66 11.80 -6.53
C ASP A 408 0.12 10.36 -6.46
N GLU A 409 -1.19 10.15 -6.65
CA GLU A 409 -1.83 8.83 -6.53
C GLU A 409 -1.11 7.77 -7.38
N SER A 410 -0.88 8.08 -8.66
CA SER A 410 -0.31 7.09 -9.58
C SER A 410 1.13 6.71 -9.23
N VAL A 411 1.93 7.65 -8.71
CA VAL A 411 3.31 7.36 -8.27
C VAL A 411 3.35 6.70 -6.89
N GLN A 412 2.38 7.00 -6.02
CA GLN A 412 2.18 6.31 -4.75
C GLN A 412 1.76 4.84 -4.98
N GLN A 413 0.85 4.57 -5.90
CA GLN A 413 0.45 3.20 -6.25
C GLN A 413 1.61 2.41 -6.88
N LEU A 414 2.38 3.03 -7.78
CA LEU A 414 3.57 2.39 -8.37
C LEU A 414 4.61 2.02 -7.30
N ALA A 415 4.78 2.86 -6.28
CA ALA A 415 5.67 2.53 -5.17
C ALA A 415 5.16 1.36 -4.32
N VAL A 416 3.84 1.22 -4.14
CA VAL A 416 3.27 0.02 -3.53
C VAL A 416 3.57 -1.19 -4.40
N ALA A 417 3.33 -1.13 -5.71
CA ALA A 417 3.68 -2.20 -6.65
C ALA A 417 5.18 -2.59 -6.56
N ARG A 418 6.08 -1.61 -6.44
CA ARG A 418 7.51 -1.85 -6.21
C ARG A 418 7.78 -2.58 -4.90
N MET A 419 7.12 -2.18 -3.82
CA MET A 419 7.24 -2.88 -2.54
C MET A 419 6.68 -4.30 -2.60
N ARG A 420 5.58 -4.53 -3.34
CA ARG A 420 5.05 -5.88 -3.58
C ARG A 420 6.00 -6.75 -4.39
N ALA A 421 6.69 -6.19 -5.38
CA ALA A 421 7.71 -6.91 -6.14
C ALA A 421 8.82 -7.45 -5.20
N LEU A 422 9.34 -6.58 -4.33
CA LEU A 422 10.33 -6.94 -3.32
C LEU A 422 9.79 -7.94 -2.28
N GLU A 423 8.57 -7.73 -1.79
CA GLU A 423 7.96 -8.54 -0.73
C GLU A 423 7.68 -9.95 -1.22
N THR A 424 7.16 -10.10 -2.43
CA THR A 424 6.79 -11.38 -3.05
C THR A 424 7.97 -12.07 -3.73
N GLY A 425 9.03 -11.32 -4.07
CA GLY A 425 10.10 -11.80 -4.93
C GLY A 425 9.60 -12.10 -6.35
N ARG A 426 8.58 -11.39 -6.82
CA ARG A 426 8.03 -11.52 -8.18
C ARG A 426 8.27 -10.25 -8.96
N SER A 427 8.39 -10.39 -10.28
CA SER A 427 8.21 -9.24 -11.15
C SER A 427 6.75 -8.78 -11.12
N VAL A 428 6.56 -7.46 -11.10
CA VAL A 428 5.24 -6.81 -11.13
C VAL A 428 5.13 -5.97 -12.40
N VAL A 429 4.17 -6.29 -13.25
CA VAL A 429 3.80 -5.49 -14.42
C VAL A 429 2.69 -4.53 -14.01
N ASN A 430 3.05 -3.32 -13.58
CA ASN A 430 2.10 -2.28 -13.22
C ASN A 430 1.75 -1.45 -14.46
N ILE A 431 0.54 -1.64 -14.98
CA ILE A 431 0.09 -1.06 -16.25
C ILE A 431 -1.22 -0.29 -16.07
N SER A 432 -1.16 1.01 -16.39
CA SER A 432 -2.24 1.97 -16.23
C SER A 432 -2.77 2.47 -17.57
N THR A 433 -4.05 2.84 -17.64
CA THR A 433 -4.62 3.50 -18.84
C THR A 433 -3.96 4.83 -19.14
N VAL A 434 -3.66 5.63 -18.10
CA VAL A 434 -3.01 6.95 -18.22
C VAL A 434 -1.97 7.23 -17.12
N GLY A 435 -1.90 6.42 -16.08
CA GLY A 435 -0.95 6.61 -14.98
C GLY A 435 0.50 6.30 -15.36
N THR A 436 1.40 6.43 -14.40
CA THR A 436 2.77 5.94 -14.56
C THR A 436 2.76 4.42 -14.57
N SER A 437 3.22 3.82 -15.67
CA SER A 437 3.32 2.38 -15.83
C SER A 437 4.77 1.93 -15.78
N ALA A 438 5.06 0.79 -15.16
CA ALA A 438 6.40 0.23 -15.12
C ALA A 438 6.36 -1.30 -14.98
N VAL A 439 7.38 -1.95 -15.52
CA VAL A 439 7.68 -3.35 -15.20
C VAL A 439 8.75 -3.33 -14.12
N VAL A 440 8.43 -3.82 -12.93
CA VAL A 440 9.34 -3.87 -11.79
C VAL A 440 9.88 -5.29 -11.62
N GLY A 441 11.20 -5.43 -11.52
CA GLY A 441 11.88 -6.68 -11.23
C GLY A 441 11.67 -7.18 -9.79
N PRO A 442 11.98 -8.45 -9.49
CA PRO A 442 11.87 -9.00 -8.14
C PRO A 442 12.81 -8.34 -7.12
N ASP A 443 13.82 -7.61 -7.60
CA ASP A 443 14.76 -6.81 -6.81
C ASP A 443 14.29 -5.36 -6.60
N GLY A 444 13.08 -5.04 -7.04
CA GLY A 444 12.48 -3.71 -6.93
C GLY A 444 13.01 -2.69 -7.93
N ARG A 445 13.78 -3.06 -8.96
CA ARG A 445 14.24 -2.13 -10.01
C ARG A 445 13.25 -2.03 -11.16
N ASP A 446 13.12 -0.86 -11.79
CA ASP A 446 12.37 -0.71 -13.04
C ASP A 446 13.15 -1.38 -14.19
N LEU A 447 12.54 -2.35 -14.85
CA LEU A 447 13.05 -2.97 -16.07
C LEU A 447 12.71 -2.12 -17.31
N ASP A 448 11.50 -1.54 -17.31
CA ASP A 448 11.06 -0.54 -18.28
C ASP A 448 9.96 0.34 -17.64
N ARG A 449 9.71 1.52 -18.22
CA ARG A 449 8.75 2.49 -17.70
C ARG A 449 8.15 3.36 -18.78
N LEU A 450 6.84 3.63 -18.66
CA LEU A 450 6.14 4.64 -19.44
C LEU A 450 5.77 5.84 -18.56
N PRO A 451 5.93 7.08 -19.07
CA PRO A 451 5.41 8.25 -18.40
C PRO A 451 3.88 8.23 -18.43
N TRP A 452 3.26 8.82 -17.41
CA TRP A 452 1.82 9.06 -17.41
C TRP A 452 1.36 9.94 -18.60
N TYR A 453 0.09 9.84 -18.95
CA TYR A 453 -0.58 10.59 -20.02
C TYR A 453 0.09 10.49 -21.39
N THR A 454 0.74 9.36 -21.67
CA THR A 454 1.44 9.09 -22.93
C THR A 454 1.03 7.72 -23.45
N ALA A 455 0.61 7.62 -24.71
CA ALA A 455 0.31 6.32 -25.32
C ALA A 455 1.63 5.58 -25.60
N GLY A 456 1.69 4.29 -25.31
CA GLY A 456 2.90 3.50 -25.53
C GLY A 456 2.77 2.05 -25.10
N SER A 457 3.85 1.30 -25.25
CA SER A 457 3.95 -0.07 -24.76
C SER A 457 5.36 -0.35 -24.25
N MET A 458 5.47 -1.24 -23.27
CA MET A 458 6.72 -1.83 -22.78
C MET A 458 6.75 -3.27 -23.26
N VAL A 459 7.80 -3.66 -24.01
CA VAL A 459 8.01 -5.04 -24.46
C VAL A 459 9.27 -5.56 -23.80
N VAL A 460 9.12 -6.36 -22.75
CA VAL A 460 10.19 -6.67 -21.80
C VAL A 460 10.27 -8.18 -21.56
N ASP A 461 11.49 -8.71 -21.47
CA ASP A 461 11.73 -10.05 -20.92
C ASP A 461 11.60 -9.98 -19.40
N VAL A 462 10.45 -10.41 -18.89
CA VAL A 462 10.09 -10.32 -17.47
C VAL A 462 10.58 -11.58 -16.75
N PRO A 463 11.47 -11.46 -15.75
CA PRO A 463 11.90 -12.60 -14.95
C PRO A 463 10.73 -13.20 -14.17
N THR A 464 10.58 -14.52 -14.26
CA THR A 464 9.65 -15.28 -13.42
C THR A 464 10.38 -15.84 -12.20
N ALA A 465 9.68 -16.07 -11.11
CA ALA A 465 10.22 -16.71 -9.91
C ALA A 465 9.15 -17.53 -9.21
N ASP A 466 9.55 -18.58 -8.50
CA ASP A 466 8.64 -19.42 -7.70
C ASP A 466 8.97 -19.37 -6.19
N VAL A 467 9.97 -18.59 -5.79
CA VAL A 467 10.44 -18.53 -4.40
C VAL A 467 9.35 -18.03 -3.45
N VAL A 468 9.23 -18.66 -2.28
CA VAL A 468 8.44 -18.10 -1.18
C VAL A 468 9.37 -17.30 -0.27
N THR A 469 9.23 -15.99 -0.27
CA THR A 469 10.05 -15.10 0.57
C THR A 469 9.68 -15.26 2.05
N PRO A 470 10.58 -14.91 2.98
CA PRO A 470 10.26 -14.88 4.40
C PRO A 470 9.06 -13.96 4.72
N ALA A 471 8.92 -12.85 4.00
CA ALA A 471 7.79 -11.95 4.14
C ALA A 471 6.45 -12.63 3.83
N ILE A 472 6.36 -13.42 2.75
CA ILE A 472 5.15 -14.17 2.41
C ILE A 472 4.92 -15.32 3.40
N LEU A 473 5.99 -15.97 3.85
CA LEU A 473 5.89 -17.14 4.73
C LEU A 473 5.42 -16.76 6.14
N VAL A 474 6.00 -15.71 6.74
CA VAL A 474 5.80 -15.36 8.16
C VAL A 474 5.46 -13.88 8.40
N GLY A 475 5.25 -13.06 7.36
CA GLY A 475 4.99 -11.62 7.52
C GLY A 475 3.78 -11.31 8.38
N ARG A 476 2.70 -12.10 8.24
CA ARG A 476 1.52 -12.00 9.10
C ARG A 476 1.85 -12.32 10.56
N ASP A 477 2.65 -13.35 10.81
CA ASP A 477 3.07 -13.70 12.16
C ASP A 477 3.98 -12.62 12.77
N ILE A 478 4.85 -12.02 11.96
CA ILE A 478 5.67 -10.86 12.36
C ILE A 478 4.77 -9.70 12.78
N GLU A 479 3.75 -9.36 11.98
CA GLU A 479 2.79 -8.31 12.32
C GLU A 479 2.08 -8.57 13.67
N TRP A 480 1.52 -9.78 13.84
CA TRP A 480 0.87 -10.17 15.11
C TRP A 480 1.85 -10.12 16.28
N LEU A 481 3.07 -10.60 16.08
CA LEU A 481 4.11 -10.61 17.11
C LEU A 481 4.45 -9.19 17.54
N VAL A 482 4.80 -8.30 16.60
CA VAL A 482 5.25 -6.94 16.95
C VAL A 482 4.12 -6.10 17.53
N SER A 483 2.90 -6.21 16.98
CA SER A 483 1.70 -5.57 17.54
C SER A 483 1.37 -6.11 18.93
N GLY A 484 1.48 -7.42 19.12
CA GLY A 484 1.30 -8.11 20.41
C GLY A 484 2.34 -7.71 21.45
N LEU A 485 3.60 -7.54 21.06
CA LEU A 485 4.66 -7.02 21.94
C LEU A 485 4.33 -5.60 22.42
N GLY A 486 3.82 -4.74 21.54
CA GLY A 486 3.36 -3.39 21.88
C GLY A 486 2.25 -3.37 22.93
N LEU A 487 1.16 -4.07 22.63
CA LEU A 487 -0.01 -4.17 23.51
C LEU A 487 0.32 -4.89 24.83
N GLY A 488 1.09 -5.97 24.76
CA GLY A 488 1.53 -6.76 25.91
C GLY A 488 2.43 -5.98 26.86
N ALA A 489 3.43 -5.26 26.34
CA ALA A 489 4.30 -4.41 27.16
C ALA A 489 3.51 -3.32 27.90
N LEU A 490 2.51 -2.73 27.23
CA LEU A 490 1.62 -1.74 27.82
C LEU A 490 0.76 -2.34 28.95
N ALA A 491 0.15 -3.51 28.71
CA ALA A 491 -0.68 -4.20 29.68
C ALA A 491 0.13 -4.63 30.93
N VAL A 492 1.31 -5.23 30.72
CA VAL A 492 2.21 -5.64 31.81
C VAL A 492 2.66 -4.43 32.64
N ALA A 493 2.99 -3.31 32.00
CA ALA A 493 3.34 -2.08 32.72
C ALA A 493 2.16 -1.55 33.57
N GLY A 494 0.94 -1.59 33.03
CA GLY A 494 -0.28 -1.23 33.77
C GLY A 494 -0.50 -2.10 35.01
N ILE A 495 -0.38 -3.43 34.86
CA ILE A 495 -0.51 -4.38 35.97
C ILE A 495 0.56 -4.14 37.04
N ALA A 496 1.82 -3.95 36.64
CA ALA A 496 2.94 -3.71 37.55
C ALA A 496 2.72 -2.43 38.38
N LEU A 497 2.23 -1.36 37.75
CA LEU A 497 1.90 -0.10 38.44
C LEU A 497 0.71 -0.27 39.38
N GLY A 498 -0.34 -0.97 38.97
CA GLY A 498 -1.50 -1.27 39.81
C GLY A 498 -1.14 -2.08 41.07
N ARG A 499 -0.26 -3.08 40.93
CA ARG A 499 0.25 -3.87 42.06
C ARG A 499 1.07 -3.03 43.04
N ARG A 500 1.93 -2.13 42.53
CA ARG A 500 2.71 -1.21 43.37
C ARG A 500 1.81 -0.22 44.12
N GLY A 501 0.78 0.32 43.45
CA GLY A 501 -0.20 1.20 44.09
C GLY A 501 -0.95 0.53 45.24
N ARG A 502 -1.41 -0.72 45.04
CA ARG A 502 -2.08 -1.50 46.10
C ARG A 502 -1.16 -1.86 47.27
N ARG A 503 0.13 -2.12 47.01
CA ARG A 503 1.12 -2.38 48.08
C ARG A 503 1.49 -1.14 48.88
N ALA A 504 1.42 0.05 48.28
CA ALA A 504 1.68 1.31 48.98
C ALA A 504 0.48 1.81 49.79
N ALA A 505 -0.73 1.29 49.49
CA ALA A 505 -1.97 1.61 50.21
C ALA A 505 -2.30 0.61 51.34
N ARG A 506 -1.56 -0.49 51.43
CA ARG A 506 -1.54 -1.42 52.56
C ARG A 506 -0.33 -1.11 53.42
#